data_AF-A0A9J7LYX3-F1
#
_entry.id   AF-A0A9J7LYX3-F1
#
_cell.length_a   1.000
_cell.length_b   1.000
_cell.length_c   1.000
_cell.angle_alpha   90.00
_cell.angle_beta   90.00
_cell.angle_gamma   90.00
#
_symmetry.space_group_name_H-M   'P 1'
#
loop_
_entity.id
_entity.type
_entity.pdbx_description
1 polymer ?
#
loop_
_entity_poly.entity_id
_entity_poly.type
_entity_poly.pdbx_seq_one_letter_code
_entity_poly.pdbx_strand_id
1 'polypeptide(L)'
;MFCQHGVCYDFTILKSHESPRHPFEILIGRFNRAPRVVVYDNACRLHQYCLNREPVFFMNTLFCVDRLHWINHTGCSDGYCMDSYGQHGSIDVQQINSQINEQANAGLKRIKAQLAYMTQSKFLFNAALFLAFKNIDKQQQLEISWE
;
A
#
# COMPACT_ATOMS: atom_id res chain seq x y z
N MET A 1 2.11 1.30 -3.83
CA MET A 1 2.37 1.79 -2.47
C MET A 1 1.91 3.23 -2.37
N PHE A 2 1.02 3.50 -1.41
CA PHE A 2 0.43 4.82 -1.21
C PHE A 2 0.67 5.29 0.22
N CYS A 3 0.76 6.60 0.41
CA CYS A 3 0.72 7.19 1.74
C CYS A 3 -0.71 7.37 2.23
N GLN A 4 -0.88 7.73 3.51
CA GLN A 4 -2.19 7.98 4.11
C GLN A 4 -3.01 9.08 3.39
N HIS A 5 -2.34 10.01 2.70
CA HIS A 5 -2.99 11.07 1.93
C HIS A 5 -3.42 10.62 0.53
N GLY A 6 -3.19 9.35 0.16
CA GLY A 6 -3.56 8.79 -1.14
C GLY A 6 -2.58 9.11 -2.28
N VAL A 7 -1.38 9.63 -1.98
CA VAL A 7 -0.32 9.85 -2.98
C VAL A 7 0.44 8.54 -3.23
N CYS A 8 0.62 8.18 -4.49
CA CYS A 8 1.39 7.02 -4.92
C CYS A 8 2.89 7.31 -4.84
N TYR A 9 3.61 6.60 -3.98
CA TYR A 9 5.08 6.67 -3.94
C TYR A 9 5.74 5.64 -4.84
N ASP A 10 5.01 4.57 -5.15
CA ASP A 10 5.53 3.52 -6.00
C ASP A 10 4.45 2.62 -6.61
N PHE A 11 4.82 2.01 -7.73
CA PHE A 11 4.16 0.83 -8.25
C PHE A 11 5.20 -0.18 -8.75
N THR A 12 4.88 -1.45 -8.56
CA THR A 12 5.71 -2.56 -9.03
C THR A 12 4.82 -3.52 -9.81
N ILE A 13 5.33 -4.02 -10.94
CA ILE A 13 4.65 -5.03 -11.73
C ILE A 13 5.06 -6.41 -11.24
N LEU A 14 4.10 -7.15 -10.71
CA LEU A 14 4.31 -8.53 -10.30
C LEU A 14 4.44 -9.42 -11.53
N LYS A 15 5.56 -10.15 -11.63
CA LYS A 15 5.83 -11.11 -12.71
C LYS A 15 5.32 -12.53 -12.38
N SER A 16 4.99 -12.76 -11.13
CA SER A 16 4.55 -14.04 -10.58
C SER A 16 3.54 -13.79 -9.47
N HIS A 17 3.04 -14.86 -8.85
CA HIS A 17 2.11 -14.77 -7.73
C HIS A 17 2.68 -13.92 -6.60
N GLU A 18 1.78 -13.13 -6.01
CA GLU A 18 2.11 -12.29 -4.88
C GLU A 18 2.56 -13.13 -3.68
N SER A 19 3.59 -12.64 -2.99
CA SER A 19 4.23 -13.29 -1.86
C SER A 19 4.63 -12.21 -0.86
N PRO A 20 4.65 -12.50 0.46
CA PRO A 20 5.14 -11.55 1.48
C PRO A 20 6.52 -10.97 1.19
N ARG A 21 7.33 -11.67 0.39
CA ARG A 21 8.64 -11.20 -0.07
C ARG A 21 8.56 -9.87 -0.84
N HIS A 22 7.59 -9.70 -1.72
CA HIS A 22 7.51 -8.50 -2.57
C HIS A 22 7.27 -7.21 -1.76
N PRO A 23 6.25 -7.11 -0.89
CA PRO A 23 6.10 -5.93 -0.04
C PRO A 23 7.26 -5.77 0.94
N PHE A 24 7.86 -6.86 1.46
CA PHE A 24 9.06 -6.76 2.28
C PHE A 24 10.23 -6.07 1.54
N GLU A 25 10.55 -6.52 0.31
CA GLU A 25 11.62 -5.93 -0.50
C GLU A 25 11.37 -4.44 -0.81
N ILE A 26 10.11 -4.07 -1.06
CA ILE A 26 9.72 -2.66 -1.26
C ILE A 26 9.94 -1.85 0.03
N LEU A 27 9.50 -2.37 1.19
CA LEU A 27 9.61 -1.66 2.46
C LEU A 27 11.06 -1.41 2.86
N ILE A 28 11.93 -2.42 2.76
CA ILE A 28 13.34 -2.27 3.13
C ILE A 28 14.15 -1.52 2.08
N GLY A 29 13.80 -1.65 0.80
CA GLY A 29 14.51 -0.99 -0.29
C GLY A 29 14.22 0.51 -0.40
N ARG A 30 13.08 0.97 0.11
CA ARG A 30 12.63 2.37 -0.07
C ARG A 30 12.70 3.23 1.18
N PHE A 31 12.64 2.62 2.36
CA PHE A 31 12.60 3.39 3.60
C PHE A 31 13.84 3.15 4.43
N ASN A 32 14.47 4.25 4.85
CA ASN A 32 15.57 4.20 5.83
C ASN A 32 15.07 3.82 7.24
N ARG A 33 13.77 3.96 7.50
CA ARG A 33 13.09 3.56 8.74
C ARG A 33 11.73 2.98 8.38
N ALA A 34 11.36 1.85 8.98
CA ALA A 34 10.08 1.23 8.68
C ALA A 34 8.90 2.20 8.88
N PRO A 35 7.86 2.12 8.03
CA PRO A 35 6.61 2.83 8.28
C PRO A 35 6.04 2.45 9.65
N ARG A 36 5.42 3.42 10.34
CA ARG A 36 4.76 3.15 11.64
C ARG A 36 3.53 2.27 11.50
N VAL A 37 2.82 2.39 10.38
CA VAL A 37 1.63 1.59 10.06
C VAL A 37 1.79 1.06 8.65
N VAL A 38 1.57 -0.23 8.48
CA VAL A 38 1.51 -0.92 7.18
C VAL A 38 0.14 -1.56 7.06
N VAL A 39 -0.63 -1.12 6.06
CA VAL A 39 -1.94 -1.68 5.72
C VAL A 39 -1.80 -2.52 4.45
N TYR A 40 -2.18 -3.80 4.53
CA TYR A 40 -2.01 -4.77 3.45
C TYR A 40 -2.97 -5.97 3.60
N ASP A 41 -3.52 -6.49 2.52
CA ASP A 41 -4.53 -7.56 2.53
C ASP A 41 -4.09 -8.84 3.27
N ASN A 42 -2.82 -9.17 3.16
CA ASN A 42 -2.18 -10.33 3.78
C ASN A 42 -1.15 -9.88 4.83
N ALA A 43 -1.47 -8.81 5.57
CA ALA A 43 -0.60 -8.21 6.58
C ALA A 43 -0.17 -9.19 7.67
N CYS A 44 -0.99 -10.17 8.05
CA CYS A 44 -0.63 -11.15 9.07
C CYS A 44 0.58 -12.01 8.67
N ARG A 45 0.61 -12.52 7.43
CA ARG A 45 1.76 -13.27 6.91
C ARG A 45 2.94 -12.35 6.63
N LEU A 46 2.69 -11.13 6.17
CA LEU A 46 3.74 -10.12 5.99
C LEU A 46 4.43 -9.78 7.31
N HIS A 47 3.67 -9.57 8.39
CA HIS A 47 4.20 -9.26 9.71
C HIS A 47 5.16 -10.35 10.20
N GLN A 48 4.73 -11.62 10.14
CA GLN A 48 5.58 -12.76 10.48
C GLN A 48 6.83 -12.82 9.60
N TYR A 49 6.68 -12.60 8.29
CA TYR A 49 7.80 -12.59 7.35
C TYR A 49 8.81 -11.49 7.68
N CYS A 50 8.34 -10.27 7.95
CA CYS A 50 9.16 -9.11 8.30
C CYS A 50 9.94 -9.35 9.60
N LEU A 51 9.29 -9.82 10.67
CA LEU A 51 9.96 -10.07 11.95
C LEU A 51 10.96 -11.21 11.88
N ASN A 52 10.71 -12.23 11.07
CA ASN A 52 11.65 -13.34 10.89
C ASN A 52 12.91 -12.95 10.11
N ARG A 53 12.86 -11.86 9.33
CA ARG A 53 13.97 -11.41 8.48
C ARG A 53 14.71 -10.22 9.10
N GLU A 54 13.97 -9.19 9.50
CA GLU A 54 14.49 -7.89 9.91
C GLU A 54 13.73 -7.36 11.14
N PRO A 55 13.78 -8.05 12.28
CA PRO A 55 12.97 -7.71 13.46
C PRO A 55 13.25 -6.31 14.00
N VAL A 56 14.52 -5.88 14.00
CA VAL A 56 14.91 -4.55 14.51
C VAL A 56 14.34 -3.43 13.64
N PHE A 57 14.30 -3.63 12.33
CA PHE A 57 13.76 -2.63 11.40
C PHE A 57 12.25 -2.45 11.61
N PHE A 58 11.51 -3.54 11.82
CA PHE A 58 10.04 -3.55 11.92
C PHE A 58 9.49 -3.56 13.36
N MET A 59 10.34 -3.48 14.39
CA MET A 59 9.91 -3.64 15.80
C MET A 59 8.82 -2.64 16.25
N ASN A 60 8.75 -1.48 15.61
CA ASN A 60 7.77 -0.42 15.93
C ASN A 60 6.74 -0.22 14.80
N THR A 61 6.56 -1.22 13.94
CA THR A 61 5.59 -1.17 12.84
C THR A 61 4.32 -1.92 13.23
N LEU A 62 3.19 -1.22 13.20
CA LEU A 62 1.87 -1.82 13.28
C LEU A 62 1.48 -2.37 11.90
N PHE A 63 1.15 -3.66 11.83
CA PHE A 63 0.64 -4.30 10.62
C PHE A 63 -0.87 -4.52 10.76
N CYS A 64 -1.64 -4.02 9.80
CA CYS A 64 -3.09 -4.22 9.78
C CYS A 64 -3.56 -4.76 8.43
N VAL A 65 -4.56 -5.63 8.48
CA VAL A 65 -5.29 -6.10 7.29
C VAL A 65 -6.26 -5.01 6.87
N ASP A 66 -6.33 -4.70 5.57
CA ASP A 66 -7.29 -3.70 5.11
C ASP A 66 -8.73 -4.13 5.39
N ARG A 67 -9.62 -3.13 5.53
CA ARG A 67 -11.01 -3.36 5.97
C ARG A 67 -11.82 -4.25 5.05
N LEU A 68 -11.54 -4.27 3.75
CA LEU A 68 -12.30 -5.10 2.81
C LEU A 68 -11.94 -6.57 2.98
N HIS A 69 -10.66 -6.87 3.15
CA HIS A 69 -10.20 -8.24 3.37
C HIS A 69 -10.39 -8.71 4.81
N TRP A 70 -10.55 -7.79 5.77
CA TRP A 70 -10.84 -8.12 7.17
C TRP A 70 -12.18 -8.84 7.38
N ILE A 71 -13.24 -8.47 6.62
CA ILE A 71 -14.61 -9.01 6.80
C ILE A 71 -14.64 -10.55 6.73
N ASN A 72 -13.84 -11.14 5.84
CA ASN A 72 -13.75 -12.59 5.65
C ASN A 72 -12.46 -13.18 6.24
N HIS A 73 -11.76 -12.41 7.07
CA HIS A 73 -10.51 -12.82 7.67
C HIS A 73 -10.78 -13.81 8.79
N THR A 74 -10.10 -14.95 8.76
CA THR A 74 -10.29 -16.03 9.73
C THR A 74 -8.95 -16.56 10.21
N GLY A 75 -8.92 -17.08 11.44
CA GLY A 75 -7.74 -17.75 11.98
C GLY A 75 -6.58 -16.84 12.39
N CYS A 76 -6.78 -15.53 12.46
CA CYS A 76 -5.79 -14.57 12.99
C CYS A 76 -6.38 -13.74 14.13
N SER A 77 -5.50 -13.11 14.90
CA SER A 77 -5.86 -12.24 16.04
C SER A 77 -6.48 -10.92 15.58
N ASP A 78 -7.39 -10.36 16.39
CA ASP A 78 -7.95 -9.01 16.25
C ASP A 78 -6.89 -7.89 16.30
N GLY A 79 -5.65 -8.20 16.68
CA GLY A 79 -4.52 -7.28 16.54
C GLY A 79 -4.19 -6.90 15.09
N TYR A 80 -4.74 -7.60 14.10
CA TYR A 80 -4.63 -7.21 12.69
C TYR A 80 -5.83 -6.39 12.19
N CYS A 81 -6.87 -6.22 13.01
CA CYS A 81 -8.03 -5.39 12.69
C CYS A 81 -7.65 -3.91 12.79
N MET A 82 -7.82 -3.15 11.71
CA MET A 82 -7.58 -1.70 11.73
C MET A 82 -8.46 -0.96 12.76
N ASP A 83 -9.71 -1.39 12.90
CA ASP A 83 -10.69 -0.68 13.73
C ASP A 83 -10.49 -0.91 15.24
N SER A 84 -9.60 -1.85 15.61
CA SER A 84 -9.12 -2.04 16.99
C SER A 84 -8.19 -0.92 17.46
N TYR A 85 -7.76 -0.02 16.56
CA TYR A 85 -6.79 1.03 16.84
C TYR A 85 -7.37 2.42 16.59
N GLY A 86 -7.08 3.36 17.50
CA GLY A 86 -7.30 4.79 17.30
C GLY A 86 -6.03 5.48 16.81
N GLN A 87 -5.42 6.29 17.67
CA GLN A 87 -4.13 6.94 17.40
C GLN A 87 -2.95 5.99 17.62
N HIS A 88 -2.08 5.88 16.63
CA HIS A 88 -0.81 5.16 16.71
C HIS A 88 0.35 6.12 16.42
N GLY A 89 0.91 6.71 17.49
CA GLY A 89 1.87 7.81 17.37
C GLY A 89 1.19 9.07 16.83
N SER A 90 1.57 9.50 15.63
CA SER A 90 1.01 10.68 14.96
C SER A 90 0.05 10.32 13.82
N ILE A 91 -0.38 9.05 13.76
CA ILE A 91 -1.23 8.52 12.70
C ILE A 91 -2.55 8.09 13.32
N ASP A 92 -3.65 8.63 12.80
CA ASP A 92 -4.99 8.12 13.09
C ASP A 92 -5.28 6.91 12.19
N VAL A 93 -5.28 5.70 12.76
CA VAL A 93 -5.47 4.46 12.00
C VAL A 93 -6.90 4.38 11.43
N GLN A 94 -7.88 4.98 12.11
CA GLN A 94 -9.27 4.96 11.68
C GLN A 94 -9.48 5.79 10.41
N GLN A 95 -8.73 6.88 10.25
CA GLN A 95 -8.83 7.76 9.09
C GLN A 95 -8.08 7.26 7.85
N ILE A 96 -7.29 6.18 7.96
CA ILE A 96 -6.58 5.62 6.81
C ILE A 96 -7.58 5.02 5.82
N ASN A 97 -7.56 5.49 4.57
CA ASN A 97 -8.23 4.81 3.47
C ASN A 97 -7.50 3.49 3.14
N SER A 98 -7.99 2.40 3.72
CA SER A 98 -7.40 1.08 3.55
C SER A 98 -7.60 0.49 2.14
N GLN A 99 -8.49 1.06 1.33
CA GLN A 99 -8.84 0.56 -0.01
C GLN A 99 -8.15 1.32 -1.15
N ILE A 100 -7.14 2.14 -0.82
CA ILE A 100 -6.50 3.03 -1.79
C ILE A 100 -5.82 2.25 -2.94
N ASN A 101 -5.26 1.08 -2.65
CA ASN A 101 -4.63 0.24 -3.67
C ASN A 101 -5.68 -0.32 -4.65
N GLU A 102 -6.83 -0.77 -4.15
CA GLU A 102 -7.94 -1.29 -4.95
C GLU A 102 -8.52 -0.20 -5.85
N GLN A 103 -8.69 1.00 -5.31
CA GLN A 103 -9.14 2.18 -6.06
C GLN A 103 -8.14 2.54 -7.18
N ALA A 104 -6.85 2.57 -6.88
CA ALA A 104 -5.81 2.81 -7.88
C ALA A 104 -5.75 1.72 -8.94
N ASN A 105 -5.85 0.45 -8.54
CA ASN A 105 -5.90 -0.70 -9.44
C ASN A 105 -7.14 -0.65 -10.34
N ALA A 106 -8.30 -0.22 -9.82
CA ALA A 106 -9.50 0.01 -10.63
C ALA A 106 -9.27 1.10 -11.68
N GLY A 107 -8.56 2.17 -11.34
CA GLY A 107 -8.10 3.19 -12.28
C GLY A 107 -7.21 2.61 -13.38
N LEU A 108 -6.19 1.84 -13.01
CA LEU A 108 -5.25 1.19 -13.94
C LEU A 108 -5.94 0.17 -14.85
N LYS A 109 -6.98 -0.54 -14.38
CA LYS A 109 -7.78 -1.46 -15.20
C LYS A 109 -8.37 -0.76 -16.44
N ARG A 110 -8.69 0.53 -16.36
CA ARG A 110 -9.25 1.30 -17.50
C ARG A 110 -8.27 1.47 -18.66
N ILE A 111 -6.97 1.54 -18.35
CA ILE A 111 -5.92 1.69 -19.37
C ILE A 111 -5.24 0.35 -19.72
N LYS A 112 -5.60 -0.74 -19.02
CA LYS A 112 -4.96 -2.05 -19.15
C LYS A 112 -4.97 -2.58 -20.58
N ALA A 113 -6.07 -2.39 -21.31
CA ALA A 113 -6.19 -2.87 -22.69
C ALA A 113 -5.19 -2.17 -23.61
N GLN A 114 -5.06 -0.84 -23.53
CA GLN A 114 -4.07 -0.10 -24.33
C GLN A 114 -2.65 -0.48 -23.93
N LEU A 115 -2.39 -0.59 -22.63
CA LEU A 115 -1.07 -0.95 -22.12
C LEU A 115 -0.63 -2.36 -22.57
N ALA A 116 -1.55 -3.31 -22.71
CA ALA A 116 -1.25 -4.69 -23.08
C ALA A 116 -0.62 -4.83 -24.49
N TYR A 117 -0.87 -3.88 -25.40
CA TYR A 117 -0.28 -3.88 -26.74
C TYR A 117 1.07 -3.14 -26.82
N MET A 118 1.61 -2.69 -25.69
CA MET A 118 2.88 -1.97 -25.63
C MET A 118 4.06 -2.88 -25.28
N THR A 119 5.26 -2.47 -25.67
CA THR A 119 6.50 -3.08 -25.14
C THR A 119 6.61 -2.79 -23.64
N GLN A 120 7.35 -3.63 -22.90
CA GLN A 120 7.47 -3.48 -21.43
C GLN A 120 7.92 -2.08 -21.00
N SER A 121 8.89 -1.47 -21.71
CA SER A 121 9.36 -0.11 -21.40
C SER A 121 8.24 0.93 -21.57
N LYS A 122 7.49 0.85 -22.68
CA LYS A 122 6.34 1.74 -22.94
C LYS A 122 5.20 1.49 -21.96
N PHE A 123 4.94 0.24 -21.59
CA PHE A 123 3.98 -0.14 -20.56
C PHE A 123 4.31 0.56 -19.24
N LEU A 124 5.56 0.43 -18.76
CA LEU A 124 5.99 1.01 -17.49
C LEU A 124 5.93 2.53 -17.51
N PHE A 125 6.39 3.15 -18.60
CA PHE A 125 6.33 4.60 -18.75
C PHE A 125 4.89 5.12 -18.71
N ASN A 126 3.97 4.51 -19.45
CA ASN A 126 2.57 4.97 -19.48
C ASN A 126 1.84 4.69 -18.17
N ALA A 127 2.12 3.56 -17.49
CA ALA A 127 1.58 3.28 -16.16
C ALA A 127 2.09 4.30 -15.13
N ALA A 128 3.39 4.61 -15.15
CA ALA A 128 3.99 5.64 -14.31
C ALA A 128 3.38 7.01 -14.58
N LEU A 129 3.22 7.38 -15.86
CA LEU A 129 2.63 8.64 -16.28
C LEU A 129 1.18 8.78 -15.79
N PHE A 130 0.37 7.72 -15.92
CA PHE A 130 -1.00 7.70 -15.40
C PHE A 130 -1.05 7.94 -13.89
N LEU A 131 -0.18 7.27 -13.14
CA LEU A 131 -0.09 7.44 -11.69
C LEU A 131 0.45 8.83 -11.32
N ALA A 132 1.37 9.39 -12.10
CA ALA A 132 1.88 10.75 -11.90
C ALA A 132 0.78 11.80 -12.05
N PHE A 133 -0.07 11.69 -13.08
CA PHE A 133 -1.24 12.56 -13.21
C PHE A 133 -2.19 12.42 -12.02
N LYS A 134 -2.44 11.19 -11.56
CA LYS A 134 -3.26 10.96 -10.35
C LYS A 134 -2.65 11.57 -9.10
N ASN A 135 -1.33 11.56 -8.97
CA ASN A 135 -0.64 12.22 -7.87
C ASN A 135 -0.80 13.74 -7.93
N ILE A 136 -0.66 14.35 -9.11
CA ILE A 136 -0.85 15.80 -9.29
C ILE A 136 -2.27 16.21 -8.89
N ASP A 137 -3.29 15.50 -9.41
CA ASP A 137 -4.69 15.75 -9.05
C ASP A 137 -4.89 15.63 -7.52
N LYS A 138 -4.26 14.62 -6.91
CA LYS A 138 -4.40 14.38 -5.48
C LYS A 138 -3.70 15.44 -4.64
N GLN A 139 -2.54 15.93 -5.06
CA GLN A 139 -1.80 16.99 -4.38
C GLN A 139 -2.58 18.30 -4.42
N GLN A 140 -3.17 18.66 -5.56
CA GLN A 140 -4.03 19.85 -5.68
C GLN A 140 -5.25 19.77 -4.75
N GLN A 141 -5.90 18.60 -4.66
CA GLN A 141 -7.00 18.40 -3.71
C GLN A 141 -6.57 18.56 -2.26
N LEU A 142 -5.34 18.14 -1.92
CA LEU A 142 -4.81 18.30 -0.57
C LEU A 142 -4.50 19.77 -0.29
N GLU A 143 -3.87 20.49 -1.22
CA GLU A 143 -3.60 21.93 -1.10
C GLU A 143 -4.89 22.74 -0.86
N ILE A 144 -5.94 22.48 -1.63
CA ILE A 144 -7.27 23.13 -1.46
C ILE A 144 -7.89 22.79 -0.10
N SER A 145 -7.58 21.64 0.50
CA SER A 145 -8.14 21.26 1.80
C SER A 145 -7.47 21.94 3.00
N TRP A 146 -6.34 22.63 2.78
CA TRP A 146 -5.63 23.40 3.80
C TRP A 146 -5.87 24.91 3.72
N GLU A 147 -6.62 25.38 2.72
CA GLU A 147 -7.14 26.75 2.59
C GLU A 147 -8.55 26.87 3.21
#